data_AF-A0A6N4XTJ2-F1
#
_entry.id   AF-A0A6N4XTJ2-F1
#
_cell.length_a   1.000
_cell.length_b   1.000
_cell.length_c   1.000
_cell.angle_alpha   90.00
_cell.angle_beta   90.00
_cell.angle_gamma   90.00
#
_symmetry.space_group_name_H-M   'P 1'
#
loop_
_entity.id
_entity.type
_entity.pdbx_description
1 polymer ?
#
loop_
_entity_poly.entity_id
_entity_poly.type
_entity_poly.pdbx_seq_one_letter_code
_entity_poly.pdbx_strand_id
1 'polypeptide(L)'
;MKKLFTQLPLVCISIIINAQSNFNKGFNMGYGEGYCHDKGVGCIKPLSPMAPMPTIGESINSYQDGYNRGFQQGLNAQKSNATSQRYQTSKPKFIEDKMYNPYGNVDNVVKLALALKESKGRALELLESEEYQAVADICFAGLRVSPKDDEFMLILASAYKSAGDKQNALKWFKIVSYYRRGDENLKEVISTLENEVSNEE
;
A
#
# COMPACT_ATOMS: atom_id res chain seq x y z
N MET A 1 -3.30 -37.53 -65.96
CA MET A 1 -2.36 -36.42 -65.66
C MET A 1 -2.94 -35.62 -64.51
N LYS A 2 -2.22 -35.59 -63.39
CA LYS A 2 -2.61 -34.91 -62.14
C LYS A 2 -2.23 -33.42 -62.20
N LYS A 3 -2.80 -32.64 -61.25
CA LYS A 3 -2.44 -31.28 -60.78
C LYS A 3 -3.36 -30.17 -61.31
N LEU A 4 -3.84 -29.21 -60.53
CA LEU A 4 -3.90 -28.99 -59.07
C LEU A 4 -4.91 -27.84 -58.90
N PHE A 5 -6.14 -28.10 -58.46
CA PHE A 5 -7.03 -27.03 -57.97
C PHE A 5 -6.75 -26.89 -56.48
N THR A 6 -5.69 -26.16 -56.13
CA THR A 6 -5.38 -25.81 -54.74
C THR A 6 -6.38 -24.76 -54.28
N GLN A 7 -7.45 -25.22 -53.63
CA GLN A 7 -8.35 -24.39 -52.85
C GLN A 7 -7.57 -23.76 -51.69
N LEU A 8 -7.57 -22.43 -51.64
CA LEU A 8 -7.07 -21.64 -50.53
C LEU A 8 -7.98 -21.88 -49.31
N PRO A 9 -7.51 -22.49 -48.21
CA PRO A 9 -8.32 -22.60 -47.01
C PRO A 9 -8.39 -21.21 -46.37
N LEU A 10 -9.59 -20.65 -46.30
CA LEU A 10 -9.91 -19.45 -45.54
C LEU A 10 -9.69 -19.75 -44.04
N VAL A 11 -8.49 -19.46 -43.55
CA VAL A 11 -8.12 -19.62 -42.14
C VAL A 11 -8.95 -18.64 -41.30
N CYS A 12 -10.02 -19.13 -40.69
CA CYS A 12 -10.77 -18.43 -39.64
C CYS A 12 -9.92 -18.42 -38.37
N ILE A 13 -9.04 -17.43 -38.25
CA ILE A 13 -8.34 -17.13 -37.01
C ILE A 13 -9.38 -16.55 -36.04
N SER A 14 -9.89 -17.39 -35.13
CA SER A 14 -10.73 -16.94 -34.03
C SER A 14 -9.89 -16.08 -33.09
N ILE A 15 -10.08 -14.77 -33.15
CA ILE A 15 -9.49 -13.83 -32.19
C ILE A 15 -10.22 -14.03 -30.86
N ILE A 16 -9.59 -14.73 -29.93
CA ILE A 16 -10.08 -14.87 -28.55
C ILE A 16 -9.82 -13.54 -27.84
N ILE A 17 -10.75 -12.61 -27.96
CA ILE A 17 -10.77 -11.36 -27.18
C ILE A 17 -11.22 -11.66 -25.75
N ASN A 18 -10.27 -11.73 -24.82
CA ASN A 18 -10.55 -11.74 -23.39
C ASN A 18 -10.99 -10.34 -22.93
N ALA A 19 -12.29 -10.12 -22.80
CA ALA A 19 -12.87 -8.82 -22.43
C ALA A 19 -12.73 -8.45 -20.93
N GLN A 20 -12.17 -9.33 -20.09
CA GLN A 20 -12.02 -9.09 -18.65
C GLN A 20 -10.60 -8.65 -18.31
N SER A 21 -10.49 -7.45 -17.73
CA SER A 21 -9.23 -6.94 -17.20
C SER A 21 -8.75 -7.76 -15.99
N ASN A 22 -7.45 -7.68 -15.68
CA ASN A 22 -6.90 -8.31 -14.48
C ASN A 22 -7.53 -7.75 -13.20
N PHE A 23 -7.84 -6.45 -13.18
CA PHE A 23 -8.57 -5.83 -12.09
C PHE A 23 -9.93 -6.49 -11.87
N ASN A 24 -10.71 -6.73 -12.92
CA ASN A 24 -12.03 -7.35 -12.79
C ASN A 24 -11.94 -8.78 -12.22
N LYS A 25 -10.93 -9.55 -12.66
CA LYS A 25 -10.66 -10.90 -12.11
C LYS A 25 -10.30 -10.84 -10.63
N GLY A 26 -9.42 -9.91 -10.27
CA GLY A 26 -9.04 -9.66 -8.88
C GLY A 26 -10.24 -9.30 -8.03
N PHE A 27 -11.03 -8.33 -8.47
CA PHE A 27 -12.22 -7.85 -7.76
C PHE A 27 -13.22 -8.95 -7.47
N ASN A 28 -13.53 -9.79 -8.47
CA ASN A 28 -14.46 -10.89 -8.28
C ASN A 28 -13.98 -11.90 -7.22
N MET A 29 -12.68 -12.24 -7.25
CA MET A 29 -12.11 -13.15 -6.25
C MET A 29 -12.10 -12.51 -4.86
N GLY A 30 -11.59 -11.27 -4.76
CA GLY A 30 -11.49 -10.54 -3.51
C GLY A 30 -12.84 -10.36 -2.83
N TYR A 31 -13.88 -10.02 -3.60
CA TYR A 31 -15.23 -9.85 -3.06
C TYR A 31 -15.78 -11.11 -2.40
N GLY A 32 -15.61 -12.26 -3.04
CA GLY A 32 -16.03 -13.55 -2.47
C GLY A 32 -15.30 -13.88 -1.18
N GLU A 33 -13.97 -13.71 -1.16
CA GLU A 33 -13.15 -13.96 0.04
C GLU A 33 -13.49 -12.97 1.17
N GLY A 34 -13.62 -11.68 0.85
CA GLY A 34 -13.96 -10.65 1.81
C GLY A 34 -15.32 -10.88 2.46
N TYR A 35 -16.31 -11.34 1.69
CA TYR A 35 -17.64 -11.67 2.24
C TYR A 35 -17.65 -12.88 3.18
N CYS A 36 -16.71 -13.80 2.96
CA CYS A 36 -16.56 -15.03 3.73
C CYS A 36 -15.52 -14.93 4.86
N HIS A 37 -14.86 -13.78 4.98
CA HIS A 37 -13.91 -13.52 6.04
C HIS A 37 -14.55 -13.73 7.41
N ASP A 38 -13.88 -14.49 8.27
CA ASP A 38 -14.33 -14.86 9.62
C ASP A 38 -15.67 -15.61 9.72
N LYS A 39 -16.23 -16.14 8.62
CA LYS A 39 -17.43 -17.00 8.66
C LYS A 39 -17.15 -18.49 8.93
N GLY A 40 -15.87 -18.88 8.97
CA GLY A 40 -15.44 -20.26 9.18
C GLY A 40 -15.64 -21.16 7.95
N VAL A 41 -15.47 -22.47 8.15
CA VAL A 41 -15.61 -23.48 7.10
C VAL A 41 -17.09 -23.60 6.68
N GLY A 42 -17.35 -23.53 5.38
CA GLY A 42 -18.71 -23.65 4.82
C GLY A 42 -19.35 -22.35 4.34
N CYS A 43 -18.61 -21.23 4.31
CA CYS A 43 -19.13 -20.01 3.70
C CYS A 43 -19.31 -20.18 2.19
N ILE A 44 -20.53 -19.87 1.72
CA ILE A 44 -20.86 -19.84 0.29
C ILE A 44 -20.58 -18.43 -0.23
N LYS A 45 -19.60 -18.31 -1.13
CA LYS A 45 -19.24 -17.05 -1.76
C LYS A 45 -20.39 -16.54 -2.61
N PRO A 46 -20.86 -15.30 -2.42
CA PRO A 46 -21.91 -14.71 -3.24
C PRO A 46 -21.35 -14.39 -4.64
N LEU A 47 -22.25 -14.21 -5.60
CA LEU A 47 -21.89 -13.61 -6.88
C LEU A 47 -21.43 -12.17 -6.64
N SER A 48 -20.24 -11.82 -7.14
CA SER A 48 -19.72 -10.47 -7.04
C SER A 48 -20.51 -9.50 -7.93
N PRO A 49 -20.72 -8.25 -7.48
CA PRO A 49 -21.25 -7.20 -8.33
C PRO A 49 -20.26 -6.87 -9.45
N MET A 50 -20.70 -6.08 -10.43
CA MET A 50 -19.79 -5.59 -11.46
C MET A 50 -18.64 -4.80 -10.82
N ALA A 51 -17.40 -5.13 -11.20
CA ALA A 51 -16.23 -4.44 -10.69
C ALA A 51 -16.33 -2.93 -11.03
N PRO A 52 -16.11 -2.04 -10.05
CA PRO A 52 -16.09 -0.61 -10.29
C PRO A 52 -14.90 -0.25 -11.18
N MET A 53 -14.94 0.95 -11.77
CA MET A 53 -13.75 1.49 -12.42
C MET A 53 -12.64 1.72 -11.39
N PRO A 54 -11.37 1.39 -11.72
CA PRO A 54 -10.24 1.69 -10.85
C PRO A 54 -10.18 3.17 -10.51
N THR A 55 -9.95 3.50 -9.25
CA THR A 55 -9.76 4.89 -8.82
C THR A 55 -8.33 5.38 -9.06
N ILE A 56 -8.08 6.66 -8.81
CA ILE A 56 -6.72 7.21 -8.78
C ILE A 56 -5.87 6.38 -7.82
N GLY A 57 -4.75 5.84 -8.30
CA GLY A 57 -3.86 4.94 -7.54
C GLY A 57 -4.10 3.44 -7.76
N GLU A 58 -5.16 3.04 -8.47
CA GLU A 58 -5.43 1.64 -8.86
C GLU A 58 -5.20 1.43 -10.36
N SER A 59 -4.66 0.28 -10.75
CA SER A 59 -4.44 -0.06 -12.16
C SER A 59 -5.49 -1.04 -12.68
N ILE A 60 -6.08 -0.74 -13.84
CA ILE A 60 -6.99 -1.66 -14.56
C ILE A 60 -6.32 -3.01 -14.91
N ASN A 61 -4.99 -3.02 -15.01
CA ASN A 61 -4.20 -4.21 -15.32
C ASN A 61 -3.66 -4.92 -14.07
N SER A 62 -3.93 -4.40 -12.86
CA SER A 62 -3.48 -4.97 -11.59
C SER A 62 -4.56 -5.86 -10.99
N TYR A 63 -4.26 -7.16 -10.91
CA TYR A 63 -5.10 -8.12 -10.20
C TYR A 63 -5.21 -7.77 -8.72
N GLN A 64 -4.12 -7.34 -8.10
CA GLN A 64 -4.07 -7.06 -6.67
C GLN A 64 -4.92 -5.84 -6.30
N ASP A 65 -5.00 -4.82 -7.16
CA ASP A 65 -5.84 -3.65 -6.93
C ASP A 65 -7.31 -4.01 -6.98
N GLY A 66 -7.68 -4.78 -8.00
CA GLY A 66 -9.01 -5.39 -8.07
C GLY A 66 -9.32 -6.20 -6.82
N TYR A 67 -8.42 -7.11 -6.43
CA TYR A 67 -8.60 -7.98 -5.27
C TYR A 67 -8.84 -7.22 -3.98
N ASN A 68 -8.01 -6.22 -3.67
CA ASN A 68 -8.17 -5.43 -2.45
C ASN A 68 -9.50 -4.66 -2.45
N ARG A 69 -9.85 -4.04 -3.59
CA ARG A 69 -11.12 -3.33 -3.74
C ARG A 69 -12.31 -4.28 -3.55
N GLY A 70 -12.24 -5.45 -4.18
CA GLY A 70 -13.24 -6.50 -4.05
C GLY A 70 -13.39 -6.94 -2.61
N PHE A 71 -12.29 -7.26 -1.94
CA PHE A 71 -12.26 -7.74 -0.56
C PHE A 71 -12.89 -6.75 0.42
N GLN A 72 -12.55 -5.46 0.29
CA GLN A 72 -13.16 -4.41 1.10
C GLN A 72 -14.68 -4.33 0.89
N GLN A 73 -15.14 -4.41 -0.36
CA GLN A 73 -16.57 -4.41 -0.66
C GLN A 73 -17.28 -5.68 -0.16
N GLY A 74 -16.64 -6.84 -0.27
CA GLY A 74 -17.15 -8.11 0.25
C GLY A 74 -17.36 -8.05 1.77
N LEU A 75 -16.38 -7.52 2.51
CA LEU A 75 -16.48 -7.29 3.95
C LEU A 75 -17.63 -6.35 4.33
N ASN A 76 -17.81 -5.27 3.56
CA ASN A 76 -18.88 -4.31 3.80
C ASN A 76 -20.25 -4.93 3.51
N ALA A 77 -20.37 -5.70 2.43
CA ALA A 77 -21.58 -6.45 2.08
C ALA A 77 -21.92 -7.54 3.11
N GLN A 78 -20.91 -8.13 3.76
CA GLN A 78 -21.12 -9.02 4.89
C GLN A 78 -21.70 -8.28 6.09
N LYS A 79 -21.18 -7.09 6.42
CA LYS A 79 -21.65 -6.28 7.56
C LYS A 79 -23.07 -5.76 7.35
N SER A 80 -23.44 -5.35 6.14
CA SER A 80 -24.79 -4.85 5.84
C SER A 80 -25.88 -5.94 5.92
N ASN A 81 -25.51 -7.21 5.74
CA ASN A 81 -26.42 -8.35 5.87
C ASN A 81 -26.52 -8.91 7.31
N ALA A 82 -25.74 -8.39 8.26
CA ALA A 82 -25.68 -8.94 9.62
C ALA A 82 -26.51 -8.10 10.61
N THR A 83 -27.82 -8.35 10.67
CA THR A 83 -28.74 -7.79 11.68
C THR A 83 -28.63 -8.51 13.04
N SER A 84 -27.41 -8.80 13.53
CA SER A 84 -27.23 -9.52 14.80
C SER A 84 -25.95 -9.11 15.51
N GLN A 85 -26.13 -8.61 16.74
CA GLN A 85 -25.05 -8.32 17.69
C GLN A 85 -24.21 -9.58 17.91
N ARG A 86 -23.05 -9.65 17.27
CA ARG A 86 -22.00 -10.63 17.59
C ARG A 86 -20.77 -9.91 18.11
N TYR A 87 -20.14 -10.58 19.08
CA TYR A 87 -18.97 -10.16 19.84
C TYR A 87 -17.96 -9.40 18.96
N GLN A 88 -17.60 -8.20 19.40
CA GLN A 88 -16.51 -7.43 18.81
C GLN A 88 -15.20 -8.15 19.09
N THR A 89 -14.74 -8.94 18.13
CA THR A 89 -13.31 -9.28 18.06
C THR A 89 -12.53 -8.03 17.69
N SER A 90 -11.25 -8.00 18.05
CA SER A 90 -10.32 -6.93 17.69
C SER A 90 -10.50 -6.56 16.21
N LYS A 91 -10.62 -5.27 15.92
CA LYS A 91 -10.69 -4.78 14.52
C LYS A 91 -9.53 -5.42 13.74
N PRO A 92 -9.78 -6.00 12.54
CA PRO A 92 -8.69 -6.49 11.71
C PRO A 92 -7.72 -5.33 11.44
N LYS A 93 -6.48 -5.45 11.94
CA LYS A 93 -5.38 -4.63 11.45
C LYS A 93 -4.96 -5.23 10.13
N PHE A 94 -5.35 -4.59 9.04
CA PHE A 94 -4.77 -4.85 7.74
C PHE A 94 -3.27 -4.56 7.82
N ILE A 95 -2.43 -5.58 7.63
CA ILE A 95 -1.02 -5.36 7.27
C ILE A 95 -1.03 -5.16 5.76
N GLU A 96 -1.30 -3.92 5.37
CA GLU A 96 -1.22 -3.47 3.99
C GLU A 96 0.24 -3.22 3.63
N ASP A 97 0.88 -4.20 3.00
CA ASP A 97 1.96 -3.94 2.03
C ASP A 97 1.47 -3.15 0.79
N LYS A 98 0.35 -2.41 0.94
CA LYS A 98 -0.17 -1.36 0.06
C LYS A 98 -0.06 0.04 0.68
N MET A 99 0.93 0.20 1.54
CA MET A 99 1.52 1.49 1.84
C MET A 99 1.78 2.25 0.51
N TYR A 100 1.36 3.51 0.43
CA TYR A 100 1.58 4.40 -0.72
C TYR A 100 2.94 4.13 -1.38
N ASN A 101 2.94 3.49 -2.56
CA ASN A 101 4.16 3.15 -3.27
C ASN A 101 4.25 3.96 -4.58
N PRO A 102 4.70 5.22 -4.51
CA PRO A 102 4.85 6.07 -5.69
C PRO A 102 5.96 5.55 -6.63
N TYR A 103 6.69 4.50 -6.23
CA TYR A 103 7.82 3.94 -6.97
C TYR A 103 7.47 2.68 -7.77
N GLY A 104 6.25 2.16 -7.66
CA GLY A 104 5.87 0.86 -8.23
C GLY A 104 5.90 0.77 -9.77
N ASN A 105 5.96 1.91 -10.48
CA ASN A 105 5.94 1.96 -11.94
C ASN A 105 6.87 3.06 -12.49
N VAL A 106 8.08 3.15 -11.93
CA VAL A 106 9.08 4.13 -12.35
C VAL A 106 10.08 3.49 -13.30
N ASP A 107 10.00 3.87 -14.57
CA ASP A 107 10.76 3.33 -15.70
C ASP A 107 12.11 4.04 -15.95
N ASN A 108 12.35 5.20 -15.33
CA ASN A 108 13.55 6.02 -15.51
C ASN A 108 14.01 6.65 -14.18
N VAL A 109 15.33 6.67 -13.96
CA VAL A 109 16.01 7.29 -12.81
C VAL A 109 15.60 8.74 -12.56
N VAL A 110 15.26 9.52 -13.61
CA VAL A 110 14.78 10.90 -13.46
C VAL A 110 13.40 10.94 -12.80
N LYS A 111 12.47 10.08 -13.24
CA LYS A 111 11.15 9.97 -12.62
C LYS A 111 11.25 9.43 -11.19
N LEU A 112 12.25 8.58 -10.91
CA LEU A 112 12.51 8.08 -9.56
C LEU A 112 12.95 9.19 -8.62
N ALA A 113 13.93 9.99 -9.06
CA ALA A 113 14.38 11.15 -8.30
C ALA A 113 13.24 12.14 -8.06
N LEU A 114 12.38 12.37 -9.06
CA LEU A 114 11.21 13.23 -8.93
C LEU A 114 10.20 12.67 -7.91
N ALA A 115 9.85 11.38 -8.01
CA ALA A 115 8.94 10.72 -7.07
C ALA A 115 9.48 10.73 -5.63
N LEU A 116 10.78 10.51 -5.43
CA LEU A 116 11.42 10.58 -4.11
C LEU A 116 11.32 11.99 -3.54
N LYS A 117 11.59 13.00 -4.36
CA LYS A 117 11.48 14.42 -3.98
C LYS A 117 10.05 14.82 -3.62
N GLU A 118 9.08 14.51 -4.46
CA GLU A 118 7.66 14.80 -4.22
C GLU A 118 7.14 14.10 -2.97
N SER A 119 7.57 12.86 -2.74
CA SER A 119 7.20 12.11 -1.54
C SER A 119 7.69 12.76 -0.26
N LYS A 120 8.92 13.30 -0.25
CA LYS A 120 9.43 14.05 0.91
C LYS A 120 8.64 15.33 1.15
N GLY A 121 8.32 16.08 0.10
CA GLY A 121 7.46 17.27 0.19
C GLY A 121 6.11 16.94 0.82
N ARG A 122 5.44 15.89 0.30
CA ARG A 122 4.14 15.45 0.84
C ARG A 122 4.23 14.94 2.28
N ALA A 123 5.30 14.26 2.64
CA ALA A 123 5.52 13.81 4.01
C ALA A 123 5.66 14.99 4.98
N LEU A 124 6.26 16.10 4.55
CA LEU A 124 6.34 17.33 5.36
C LEU A 124 4.97 18.02 5.50
N GLU A 125 4.20 18.14 4.41
CA GLU A 125 2.83 18.70 4.45
C GLU A 125 1.91 17.91 5.40
N LEU A 126 1.99 16.58 5.37
CA LEU A 126 1.24 15.69 6.25
C LEU A 126 1.73 15.78 7.70
N LEU A 127 3.03 16.02 7.91
CA LEU A 127 3.58 16.24 9.25
C LEU A 127 3.05 17.53 9.87
N GLU A 128 2.98 18.62 9.09
CA GLU A 128 2.34 19.88 9.50
C GLU A 128 0.84 19.73 9.76
N SER A 129 0.20 18.80 9.04
CA SER A 129 -1.23 18.47 9.21
C SER A 129 -1.49 17.45 10.34
N GLU A 130 -0.46 17.09 11.11
CA GLU A 130 -0.50 16.09 12.20
C GLU A 130 -0.95 14.67 11.76
N GLU A 131 -0.83 14.34 10.47
CA GLU A 131 -1.18 13.03 9.90
C GLU A 131 -0.02 12.02 10.01
N TYR A 132 0.44 11.76 11.24
CA TYR A 132 1.70 11.04 11.49
C TYR A 132 1.77 9.61 10.90
N GLN A 133 0.64 8.90 10.86
CA GLN A 133 0.59 7.56 10.25
C GLN A 133 0.86 7.62 8.75
N ALA A 134 0.29 8.60 8.05
CA ALA A 134 0.51 8.78 6.62
C ALA A 134 1.96 9.20 6.33
N VAL A 135 2.56 10.00 7.20
CA VAL A 135 4.00 10.33 7.12
C VAL A 135 4.86 9.06 7.21
N ALA A 136 4.58 8.19 8.19
CA ALA A 136 5.30 6.95 8.36
C ALA A 136 5.17 6.04 7.12
N ASP A 137 3.95 5.94 6.57
CA ASP A 137 3.68 5.18 5.36
C ASP A 137 4.46 5.70 4.14
N ILE A 138 4.58 7.02 3.97
CA ILE A 138 5.40 7.58 2.88
C ILE A 138 6.88 7.30 3.12
N CYS A 139 7.38 7.54 4.34
CA CYS A 139 8.78 7.37 4.68
C CYS A 139 9.25 5.92 4.52
N PHE A 140 8.49 4.94 5.01
CA PHE A 140 8.83 3.54 4.84
C PHE A 140 8.83 3.13 3.36
N ALA A 141 8.01 3.75 2.51
CA ALA A 141 7.95 3.44 1.09
C ALA A 141 9.19 4.00 0.39
N GLY A 142 9.55 5.24 0.75
CA GLY A 142 10.82 5.86 0.36
C GLY A 142 12.02 5.01 0.77
N LEU A 143 12.07 4.53 2.01
CA LEU A 143 13.17 3.72 2.54
C LEU A 143 13.24 2.31 1.94
N ARG A 144 12.14 1.74 1.46
CA ARG A 144 12.19 0.47 0.69
C ARG A 144 12.95 0.63 -0.63
N VAL A 145 12.92 1.83 -1.20
CA VAL A 145 13.51 2.13 -2.50
C VAL A 145 14.89 2.79 -2.36
N SER A 146 15.06 3.64 -1.34
CA SER A 146 16.32 4.29 -0.98
C SER A 146 16.62 4.06 0.51
N PRO A 147 17.16 2.88 0.90
CA PRO A 147 17.29 2.47 2.31
C PRO A 147 18.26 3.31 3.14
N LYS A 148 19.09 4.13 2.51
CA LYS A 148 20.08 5.00 3.16
C LYS A 148 19.71 6.49 3.06
N ASP A 149 18.48 6.79 2.67
CA ASP A 149 17.99 8.16 2.58
C ASP A 149 17.74 8.72 3.98
N ASP A 150 18.67 9.56 4.42
CA ASP A 150 18.69 10.15 5.75
C ASP A 150 17.55 11.16 5.96
N GLU A 151 17.05 11.80 4.90
CA GLU A 151 15.90 12.70 4.99
C GLU A 151 14.61 11.93 5.32
N PHE A 152 14.35 10.79 4.67
CA PHE A 152 13.21 9.97 5.05
C PHE A 152 13.31 9.46 6.49
N MET A 153 14.52 9.12 6.96
CA MET A 153 14.75 8.72 8.35
C MET A 153 14.46 9.86 9.34
N LEU A 154 14.90 11.09 9.02
CA LEU A 154 14.64 12.27 9.86
C LEU A 154 13.16 12.61 9.92
N ILE A 155 12.46 12.60 8.79
CA ILE A 155 11.02 12.88 8.73
C ILE A 155 10.25 11.81 9.53
N LEU A 156 10.63 10.53 9.39
CA LEU A 156 10.03 9.43 10.14
C LEU A 156 10.27 9.57 11.65
N ALA A 157 11.50 9.87 12.07
CA ALA A 157 11.82 10.11 13.48
C ALA A 157 11.02 11.28 14.06
N SER A 158 10.84 12.34 13.26
CA SER A 158 10.06 13.52 13.64
C SER A 158 8.56 13.20 13.77
N ALA A 159 8.03 12.36 12.89
CA ALA A 159 6.64 11.87 12.97
C ALA A 159 6.41 11.06 14.25
N TYR A 160 7.30 10.12 14.58
CA TYR A 160 7.22 9.37 15.84
C TYR A 160 7.29 10.29 17.07
N LYS A 161 8.22 11.25 17.07
CA LYS A 161 8.37 12.21 18.16
C LYS A 161 7.08 13.02 18.36
N SER A 162 6.49 13.49 17.28
CA SER A 162 5.26 14.31 17.29
C SER A 162 4.02 13.49 17.66
N ALA A 163 3.99 12.20 17.32
CA ALA A 163 2.97 11.26 17.75
C ALA A 163 3.09 10.82 19.22
N GLY A 164 4.14 11.25 19.93
CA GLY A 164 4.42 10.86 21.32
C GLY A 164 5.12 9.50 21.49
N ASP A 165 5.51 8.85 20.39
CA ASP A 165 6.26 7.59 20.42
C ASP A 165 7.77 7.86 20.53
N LYS A 166 8.19 8.24 21.74
CA LYS A 166 9.56 8.67 22.04
C LYS A 166 10.59 7.56 21.82
N GLN A 167 10.22 6.31 22.07
CA GLN A 167 11.13 5.16 21.88
C GLN A 167 11.46 4.95 20.40
N ASN A 168 10.44 4.93 19.53
CA ASN A 168 10.69 4.78 18.09
C ASN A 168 11.35 6.02 17.49
N ALA A 169 11.01 7.22 17.96
CA ALA A 169 11.70 8.45 17.58
C ALA A 169 13.20 8.39 17.89
N LEU A 170 13.56 8.03 19.13
CA LEU A 170 14.96 7.91 19.56
C LEU A 170 15.72 6.89 18.71
N LYS A 171 15.09 5.73 18.45
CA LYS A 171 15.67 4.70 17.59
C LYS A 171 16.02 5.23 16.20
N TRP A 172 15.09 5.92 15.55
CA TRP A 172 15.32 6.47 14.20
C TRP A 172 16.30 7.64 14.18
N PHE A 173 16.29 8.53 15.18
CA PHE A 173 17.29 9.58 15.30
C PHE A 173 18.71 9.02 15.49
N LYS A 174 18.87 7.96 16.28
CA LYS A 174 20.17 7.25 16.39
C LYS A 174 20.59 6.67 15.05
N ILE A 175 19.69 6.01 14.32
CA ILE A 175 19.99 5.48 12.98
C ILE A 175 20.49 6.60 12.05
N VAL A 176 19.82 7.75 12.02
CA VAL A 176 20.21 8.83 11.10
C VAL A 176 21.50 9.55 11.51
N SER A 177 21.81 9.59 12.81
CA SER A 177 23.08 10.16 13.32
C SER A 177 24.33 9.44 12.77
N TYR A 178 24.22 8.16 12.42
CA TYR A 178 25.32 7.44 11.77
C TYR A 178 25.68 8.01 10.40
N TYR A 179 24.69 8.54 9.69
CA TYR A 179 24.84 9.17 8.38
C TYR A 179 25.13 10.68 8.51
N ARG A 180 24.71 11.32 9.61
CA ARG A 180 24.90 12.74 9.91
C ARG A 180 25.81 13.00 11.13
N ARG A 181 27.01 12.43 11.14
CA ARG A 181 27.91 12.42 12.33
C ARG A 181 28.30 13.81 12.87
N GLY A 182 28.29 14.84 12.01
CA GLY A 182 28.64 16.22 12.37
C GLY A 182 27.44 17.12 12.67
N ASP A 183 26.23 16.58 12.71
CA ASP A 183 25.02 17.37 12.97
C ASP A 183 24.82 17.55 14.47
N GLU A 184 25.28 18.69 15.01
CA GLU A 184 25.20 18.99 16.44
C GLU A 184 23.74 19.18 16.90
N ASN A 185 22.86 19.71 16.04
CA ASN A 185 21.44 19.87 16.35
C ASN A 185 20.79 18.49 16.56
N LEU A 186 21.12 17.52 15.70
CA LEU A 186 20.63 16.16 15.84
C LEU A 186 21.12 15.50 17.14
N LYS A 187 22.38 15.72 17.54
CA LYS A 187 22.91 15.20 18.81
C LYS A 187 22.17 15.77 20.01
N GLU A 188 21.85 17.06 19.99
CA GLU A 188 21.07 17.72 21.04
C GLU A 188 19.65 17.14 21.14
N VAL A 189 18.98 16.92 20.00
CA VAL A 189 17.66 16.28 19.95
C VAL A 189 17.71 14.87 20.54
N ILE A 190 18.74 14.08 20.20
CA ILE A 190 18.92 12.72 20.74
C ILE A 190 19.12 12.76 22.25
N SER A 191 20.03 13.60 22.75
CA SER A 191 20.30 13.69 24.19
C SER A 191 19.07 14.12 24.99
N THR A 192 18.28 15.05 24.45
CA THR A 192 17.01 15.46 25.05
C THR A 192 16.02 14.30 25.13
N LEU A 193 15.83 13.57 24.01
CA LEU A 193 14.93 12.42 23.98
C LEU A 193 15.38 11.28 24.90
N GLU A 194 16.69 11.02 25.02
CA GLU A 194 17.23 10.02 25.93
C GLU A 194 16.85 10.32 27.38
N ASN A 195 17.02 11.57 27.81
CA ASN A 195 16.62 12.00 29.14
C ASN A 195 15.11 11.86 29.35
N GLU A 196 14.28 12.21 28.36
CA GLU A 196 12.84 12.05 28.45
C GLU A 196 12.40 10.59 28.60
N VAL A 197 12.96 9.68 27.79
CA VAL A 197 12.63 8.24 27.86
C VAL A 197 13.07 7.63 29.19
N SER A 198 14.25 8.02 29.71
CA SER A 198 14.74 7.52 31.01
C SER A 198 13.94 8.01 32.22
N ASN A 199 13.19 9.11 32.09
CA ASN A 199 12.36 9.64 33.17
C ASN A 199 10.92 9.06 33.19
N GLU A 200 10.54 8.29 32.16
CA GLU A 200 9.22 7.67 32.03
C GLU A 200 9.19 6.20 32.48
N GLU A 201 10.36 5.58 32.70
CA GLU A 201 10.55 4.22 33.24
C GLU A 201 10.67 4.21 34.78
#